data_AF-A0A1H7UBZ0-F1
#
_entry.id   AF-A0A1H7UBZ0-F1
#
_cell.length_a   1.000
_cell.length_b   1.000
_cell.length_c   1.000
_cell.angle_alpha   90.00
_cell.angle_beta   90.00
_cell.angle_gamma   90.00
#
_symmetry.space_group_name_H-M   'P 1'
#
loop_
_entity.id
_entity.type
_entity.pdbx_description
1 polymer ?
#
loop_
_entity_poly.entity_id
_entity_poly.type
_entity_poly.pdbx_seq_one_letter_code
_entity_poly.pdbx_strand_id
1 'polypeptide(L)'
;MSGLLRSLLVAGLFVAGGSAAQADALSAWLDTIAACAGKRDLSLAVVGFDAGQQVLSRTQADEVRLAIESRLQSEGRVRLAASADVVRIKTLRDSLNLQKPGEAEAQIRRAFDGDASVFFTAPARQEDKASFRLQAITKTGDCKATSEPVEIAIRTKPGVVDIDQVMSRAVDNLVRAAPELKRVDICPFAAASGYSTCSAALGERLLLALDAESRSDDRVLRGRPLEIRKAAPGQCAAVGAEVMTRGRFDRDRDGQSWMELEFRRGDAVLAPTGRNRIPVEGLGCDPAVRPFLEHVAASAGSDRARLALLPAASPFAKGRRLDVRIEGKAGTKLYCWVLAPDGTASVVLPVRGGEGRSVLRAGGQSYPYDFGLTDIVLDAAFENLFACFGADAELPAALRERWLKAAPSASEDAATLAPDEVLDLLEKLRAVPGVVEATVPIVVR
;
A
#
# COMPACT_ATOMS: atom_id res chain seq x y z
N MET A 1 -30.26 -56.59 -31.31
CA MET A 1 -28.88 -56.06 -31.43
C MET A 1 -28.71 -55.10 -30.25
N SER A 2 -28.27 -55.60 -29.10
CA SER A 2 -26.85 -55.63 -28.67
C SER A 2 -26.30 -54.20 -28.54
N GLY A 3 -25.82 -53.68 -27.42
CA GLY A 3 -25.56 -54.19 -26.08
C GLY A 3 -24.83 -53.08 -25.28
N LEU A 4 -24.82 -53.21 -23.95
CA LEU A 4 -23.80 -52.78 -22.99
C LEU A 4 -22.88 -51.58 -23.35
N LEU A 5 -22.98 -50.48 -22.60
CA LEU A 5 -21.87 -49.60 -22.20
C LEU A 5 -22.34 -48.85 -20.93
N ARG A 6 -21.91 -49.25 -19.73
CA ARG A 6 -20.62 -49.06 -19.05
C ARG A 6 -20.78 -48.03 -17.92
N SER A 7 -20.66 -48.57 -16.72
CA SER A 7 -20.43 -47.94 -15.43
C SER A 7 -19.48 -46.73 -15.47
N LEU A 8 -19.80 -45.71 -14.68
CA LEU A 8 -18.81 -44.95 -13.92
C LEU A 8 -19.45 -44.54 -12.59
N LEU A 9 -19.14 -45.34 -11.56
CA LEU A 9 -19.35 -45.04 -10.15
C LEU A 9 -18.60 -43.75 -9.81
N VAL A 10 -19.33 -42.70 -9.43
CA VAL A 10 -18.76 -41.53 -8.76
C VAL A 10 -18.51 -41.94 -7.32
N ALA A 11 -17.33 -42.52 -7.07
CA ALA A 11 -16.80 -42.64 -5.73
C ALA A 11 -16.37 -41.24 -5.28
N GLY A 12 -17.20 -40.61 -4.45
CA GLY A 12 -16.81 -39.44 -3.68
C GLY A 12 -15.69 -39.81 -2.71
N LEU A 13 -14.44 -39.57 -3.13
CA LEU A 13 -13.33 -39.52 -2.20
C LEU A 13 -13.42 -38.20 -1.41
N PHE A 14 -14.07 -38.28 -0.27
CA PHE A 14 -13.77 -37.38 0.84
C PHE A 14 -12.30 -37.59 1.22
N VAL A 15 -11.45 -36.61 0.89
CA VAL A 15 -10.11 -36.46 1.48
C VAL A 15 -10.32 -35.99 2.93
N ALA A 16 -10.68 -36.91 3.79
CA ALA A 16 -10.75 -36.74 5.24
C ALA A 16 -9.78 -37.76 5.87
N GLY A 17 -8.47 -37.55 5.67
CA GLY A 17 -7.44 -38.48 6.12
C GLY A 17 -6.23 -37.86 6.81
N GLY A 18 -6.12 -36.53 6.87
CA GLY A 18 -4.98 -35.85 7.52
C GLY A 18 -5.32 -35.19 8.86
N SER A 19 -6.57 -34.77 9.07
CA SER A 19 -6.92 -33.88 10.19
C SER A 19 -7.05 -34.60 11.55
N ALA A 20 -7.43 -35.89 11.57
CA ALA A 20 -7.68 -36.60 12.83
C ALA A 20 -6.39 -36.96 13.60
N ALA A 21 -5.40 -37.54 12.91
CA ALA A 21 -4.13 -37.95 13.54
C ALA A 21 -3.29 -36.74 14.01
N GLN A 22 -3.45 -35.59 13.36
CA GLN A 22 -2.74 -34.36 13.71
C GLN A 22 -3.44 -33.56 14.83
N ALA A 23 -4.76 -33.71 15.00
CA ALA A 23 -5.49 -33.17 16.15
C ALA A 23 -5.13 -33.92 17.45
N ASP A 24 -4.99 -35.25 17.38
CA ASP A 24 -4.57 -36.08 18.53
C ASP A 24 -3.19 -35.67 19.11
N ALA A 25 -2.25 -35.26 18.25
CA ALA A 25 -0.90 -34.87 18.68
C ALA A 25 -0.87 -33.54 19.47
N LEU A 26 -1.74 -32.57 19.13
CA LEU A 26 -1.81 -31.29 19.83
C LEU A 26 -2.50 -31.45 21.19
N SER A 27 -3.56 -32.27 21.23
CA SER A 27 -4.29 -32.62 22.45
C SER A 27 -3.39 -33.33 23.47
N ALA A 28 -2.60 -34.32 23.05
CA ALA A 28 -1.63 -35.00 23.92
C ALA A 28 -0.54 -34.05 24.48
N TRP A 29 -0.10 -33.09 23.66
CA TRP A 29 0.83 -32.05 24.12
C TRP A 29 0.18 -31.11 25.14
N LEU A 30 -1.08 -30.72 24.94
CA LEU A 30 -1.85 -29.95 25.92
C LEU A 30 -2.06 -30.70 27.24
N ASP A 31 -2.26 -32.02 27.21
CA ASP A 31 -2.34 -32.83 28.43
C ASP A 31 -1.03 -32.83 29.21
N THR A 32 0.10 -32.83 28.51
CA THR A 32 1.42 -32.70 29.15
C THR A 32 1.57 -31.34 29.84
N ILE A 33 1.11 -30.26 29.20
CA ILE A 33 1.12 -28.92 29.80
C ILE A 33 0.15 -28.86 30.99
N ALA A 34 -1.04 -29.44 30.86
CA ALA A 34 -2.06 -29.48 31.91
C ALA A 34 -1.56 -30.22 33.15
N ALA A 35 -0.88 -31.36 32.96
CA ALA A 35 -0.23 -32.09 34.04
C ALA A 35 0.86 -31.25 34.72
N CYS A 36 1.65 -30.51 33.94
CA CYS A 36 2.68 -29.62 34.47
C CYS A 36 2.14 -28.39 35.21
N ALA A 37 1.09 -27.76 34.68
CA ALA A 37 0.47 -26.58 35.28
C ALA A 37 -0.47 -26.94 36.44
N GLY A 38 -0.79 -28.23 36.63
CA GLY A 38 -1.75 -28.72 37.62
C GLY A 38 -3.19 -28.26 37.34
N LYS A 39 -3.53 -27.91 36.10
CA LYS A 39 -4.83 -27.36 35.69
C LYS A 39 -5.28 -27.95 34.36
N ARG A 40 -6.58 -28.22 34.23
CA ARG A 40 -7.18 -28.74 32.98
C ARG A 40 -7.44 -27.66 31.93
N ASP A 41 -7.90 -26.49 32.38
CA ASP A 41 -8.11 -25.31 31.54
C ASP A 41 -6.83 -24.47 31.56
N LEU A 42 -6.25 -24.23 30.38
CA LEU A 42 -4.95 -23.57 30.24
C LEU A 42 -5.11 -22.16 29.68
N SER A 43 -4.46 -21.19 30.31
CA SER A 43 -4.20 -19.87 29.73
C SER A 43 -2.83 -19.90 29.03
N LEU A 44 -2.77 -19.78 27.70
CA LEU A 44 -1.52 -19.85 26.94
C LEU A 44 -1.17 -18.51 26.31
N ALA A 45 0.09 -18.10 26.40
CA ALA A 45 0.64 -16.97 25.67
C ALA A 45 1.47 -17.49 24.47
N VAL A 46 0.95 -17.34 23.25
CA VAL A 46 1.65 -17.79 22.03
C VAL A 46 2.60 -16.68 21.58
N VAL A 47 3.90 -16.96 21.66
CA VAL A 47 4.97 -15.99 21.36
C VAL A 47 5.39 -16.05 19.88
N GLY A 48 5.35 -17.22 19.27
CA GLY A 48 5.74 -17.41 17.86
C GLY A 48 7.22 -17.77 17.66
N PHE A 49 7.75 -17.48 16.47
CA PHE A 49 9.17 -17.71 16.12
C PHE A 49 10.09 -16.69 16.82
N ASP A 50 11.32 -17.11 17.10
CA ASP A 50 12.36 -16.20 17.61
C ASP A 50 12.82 -15.22 16.52
N ALA A 51 13.15 -13.98 16.88
CA ALA A 51 13.56 -12.91 15.97
C ALA A 51 14.83 -13.24 15.16
N GLY A 52 15.67 -14.14 15.69
CA GLY A 52 16.86 -14.63 14.98
C GLY A 52 16.58 -15.65 13.88
N GLN A 53 15.35 -16.18 13.77
CA GLN A 53 15.00 -17.24 12.81
C GLN A 53 14.51 -16.66 11.48
N GLN A 54 15.34 -16.73 10.44
CA GLN A 54 15.06 -16.14 9.12
C GLN A 54 14.31 -17.07 8.14
N VAL A 55 13.69 -18.16 8.64
CA VAL A 55 13.10 -19.21 7.78
C VAL A 55 11.80 -18.76 7.10
N LEU A 56 11.06 -17.83 7.73
CA LEU A 56 9.81 -17.26 7.22
C LEU A 56 9.89 -15.73 7.18
N SER A 57 9.12 -15.10 6.30
CA SER A 57 8.88 -13.65 6.36
C SER A 57 8.06 -13.28 7.61
N ARG A 58 8.03 -12.01 8.00
CA ARG A 58 7.25 -11.55 9.17
C ARG A 58 5.77 -11.83 8.99
N THR A 59 5.21 -11.49 7.83
CA THR A 59 3.80 -11.77 7.48
C THR A 59 3.49 -13.25 7.57
N GLN A 60 4.36 -14.11 7.02
CA GLN A 60 4.18 -15.57 7.11
C GLN A 60 4.32 -16.09 8.54
N ALA A 61 5.24 -15.53 9.34
CA ALA A 61 5.39 -15.88 10.75
C ALA A 61 4.14 -15.51 11.56
N ASP A 62 3.53 -14.35 11.28
CA ASP A 62 2.26 -13.93 11.89
C ASP A 62 1.07 -14.76 11.42
N GLU A 63 0.97 -15.07 10.12
CA GLU A 63 -0.06 -15.98 9.59
C GLU A 63 0.05 -17.37 10.22
N VAL A 64 1.27 -17.91 10.35
CA VAL A 64 1.53 -19.19 11.02
C VAL A 64 1.18 -19.11 12.50
N ARG A 65 1.52 -18.01 13.19
CA ARG A 65 1.15 -17.79 14.60
C ARG A 65 -0.36 -17.77 14.78
N LEU A 66 -1.08 -17.00 13.98
CA LEU A 66 -2.54 -16.91 14.02
C LEU A 66 -3.21 -18.26 13.70
N ALA A 67 -2.66 -19.03 12.76
CA ALA A 67 -3.14 -20.37 12.44
C ALA A 67 -2.99 -21.33 13.65
N ILE A 68 -1.87 -21.25 14.37
CA ILE A 68 -1.64 -22.04 15.59
C ILE A 68 -2.53 -21.56 16.74
N GLU A 69 -2.69 -20.26 16.93
CA GLU A 69 -3.61 -19.68 17.92
C GLU A 69 -5.05 -20.16 17.70
N SER A 70 -5.53 -20.09 16.45
CA SER A 70 -6.85 -20.58 16.07
C SER A 70 -6.99 -22.09 16.34
N ARG A 71 -5.96 -22.89 16.01
CA ARG A 71 -5.96 -24.33 16.26
C ARG A 71 -5.97 -24.65 17.75
N LEU A 72 -5.18 -23.96 18.57
CA LEU A 72 -5.16 -24.14 20.02
C LEU A 72 -6.51 -23.76 20.65
N GLN A 73 -7.14 -22.68 20.19
CA GLN A 73 -8.50 -22.31 20.63
C GLN A 73 -9.54 -23.37 20.26
N SER A 74 -9.39 -24.03 19.10
CA SER A 74 -10.34 -25.06 18.64
C SER A 74 -10.37 -26.32 19.53
N GLU A 75 -9.35 -26.54 20.37
CA GLU A 75 -9.31 -27.61 21.38
C GLU A 75 -10.28 -27.36 22.56
N GLY A 76 -10.90 -26.18 22.64
CA GLY A 76 -11.98 -25.85 23.60
C GLY A 76 -11.57 -25.72 25.07
N ARG A 77 -10.33 -26.09 25.42
CA ARG A 77 -9.76 -26.06 26.78
C ARG A 77 -8.61 -25.06 26.97
N VAL A 78 -8.37 -24.23 25.96
CA VAL A 78 -7.31 -23.22 25.95
C VAL A 78 -7.93 -21.83 25.85
N ARG A 79 -7.53 -20.94 26.75
CA ARG A 79 -7.75 -19.49 26.64
C ARG A 79 -6.43 -18.85 26.19
N LEU A 80 -6.47 -18.03 25.16
CA LEU A 80 -5.28 -17.28 24.75
C LEU A 80 -5.16 -16.04 25.65
N ALA A 81 -4.05 -15.95 26.37
CA ALA A 81 -3.65 -14.72 27.05
C ALA A 81 -3.20 -13.69 26.01
N ALA A 82 -3.30 -12.40 26.33
CA ALA A 82 -2.80 -11.35 25.45
C ALA A 82 -1.27 -11.44 25.32
N SER A 83 -0.79 -12.10 24.26
CA SER A 83 0.60 -12.05 23.83
C SER A 83 0.85 -10.69 23.17
N ALA A 84 0.89 -9.63 23.98
CA ALA A 84 1.41 -8.35 23.53
C ALA A 84 2.90 -8.52 23.22
N ASP A 85 3.19 -8.94 21.98
CA ASP A 85 4.48 -8.88 21.29
C ASP A 85 5.69 -9.06 22.22
N VAL A 86 5.75 -10.19 22.91
CA VAL A 86 6.80 -10.53 23.89
C VAL A 86 8.19 -10.52 23.26
N VAL A 87 8.28 -10.89 21.97
CA VAL A 87 9.53 -10.79 21.19
C VAL A 87 9.95 -9.34 21.09
N ARG A 88 9.02 -8.42 20.81
CA ARG A 88 9.27 -6.98 20.82
C ARG A 88 9.66 -6.46 22.19
N ILE A 89 8.98 -6.87 23.28
CA ILE A 89 9.33 -6.41 24.64
C ILE A 89 10.68 -6.97 25.11
N LYS A 90 11.02 -8.22 24.76
CA LYS A 90 12.32 -8.84 25.08
C LYS A 90 13.45 -8.27 24.22
N THR A 91 13.21 -8.03 22.94
CA THR A 91 14.14 -7.30 22.05
C THR A 91 14.37 -5.88 22.55
N LEU A 92 13.32 -5.19 23.04
CA LEU A 92 13.42 -3.88 23.70
C LEU A 92 14.24 -3.95 25.00
N ARG A 93 14.08 -4.98 25.83
CA ARG A 93 14.87 -5.18 27.07
C ARG A 93 16.36 -5.43 26.78
N ASP A 94 16.65 -6.25 25.77
CA ASP A 94 18.02 -6.67 25.46
C ASP A 94 18.76 -5.58 24.64
N SER A 95 18.04 -4.68 23.95
CA SER A 95 18.59 -3.53 23.19
C SER A 95 18.66 -2.22 24.00
N LEU A 96 17.73 -2.01 24.94
CA LEU A 96 17.71 -0.83 25.80
C LEU A 96 18.14 -1.23 27.21
N ASN A 97 19.31 -0.75 27.63
CA ASN A 97 19.69 -0.64 29.06
C ASN A 97 18.70 0.32 29.76
N LEU A 98 17.44 -0.11 29.94
CA LEU A 98 16.36 0.70 30.45
C LEU A 98 16.67 1.11 31.89
N GLN A 99 16.71 2.43 32.14
CA GLN A 99 17.00 3.02 33.46
C GLN A 99 15.93 2.74 34.53
N LYS A 100 14.86 1.99 34.21
CA LYS A 100 13.89 1.48 35.19
C LYS A 100 13.52 0.02 34.88
N PRO A 101 14.30 -0.94 35.38
CA PRO A 101 14.07 -2.38 35.17
C PRO A 101 12.65 -2.85 35.53
N GLY A 102 12.02 -2.24 36.54
CA GLY A 102 10.74 -2.72 37.10
C GLY A 102 9.48 -2.55 36.24
N GLU A 103 9.40 -1.54 35.37
CA GLU A 103 8.20 -1.30 34.53
C GLU A 103 8.18 -2.21 33.29
N ALA A 104 9.33 -2.39 32.64
CA ALA A 104 9.49 -3.36 31.56
C ALA A 104 9.29 -4.79 32.09
N GLU A 105 9.85 -5.10 33.27
CA GLU A 105 9.65 -6.39 33.90
C GLU A 105 8.17 -6.63 34.30
N ALA A 106 7.44 -5.60 34.72
CA ALA A 106 6.00 -5.70 34.98
C ALA A 106 5.18 -5.91 33.69
N GLN A 107 5.56 -5.28 32.56
CA GLN A 107 4.90 -5.49 31.27
C GLN A 107 5.23 -6.86 30.66
N ILE A 108 6.47 -7.32 30.76
CA ILE A 108 6.90 -8.67 30.40
C ILE A 108 6.14 -9.70 31.25
N ARG A 109 6.09 -9.52 32.57
CA ARG A 109 5.35 -10.40 33.48
C ARG A 109 3.84 -10.42 33.19
N ARG A 110 3.25 -9.30 32.76
CA ARG A 110 1.84 -9.24 32.31
C ARG A 110 1.61 -9.90 30.95
N ALA A 111 2.55 -9.78 30.01
CA ALA A 111 2.50 -10.44 28.70
C ALA A 111 2.68 -11.97 28.80
N PHE A 112 3.29 -12.43 29.91
CA PHE A 112 3.42 -13.83 30.30
C PHE A 112 2.43 -14.26 31.39
N ASP A 113 1.30 -13.58 31.56
CA ASP A 113 0.32 -13.93 32.62
C ASP A 113 -0.54 -15.17 32.30
N GLY A 114 -0.11 -15.99 31.34
CA GLY A 114 -0.63 -17.32 31.10
C GLY A 114 0.00 -18.38 32.02
N ASP A 115 -0.62 -19.56 32.06
CA ASP A 115 -0.08 -20.75 32.72
C ASP A 115 1.21 -21.25 32.03
N ALA A 116 1.34 -21.04 30.71
CA ALA A 116 2.56 -21.31 29.96
C ALA A 116 2.77 -20.38 28.74
N SER A 117 4.05 -20.21 28.36
CA SER A 117 4.49 -19.48 27.17
C SER A 117 4.87 -20.43 26.06
N VAL A 118 4.38 -20.22 24.85
CA VAL A 118 4.58 -21.14 23.71
C VAL A 118 5.47 -20.50 22.64
N PHE A 119 6.63 -21.11 22.40
CA PHE A 119 7.61 -20.71 21.40
C PHE A 119 7.63 -21.69 20.22
N PHE A 120 7.94 -21.21 19.02
CA PHE A 120 8.11 -22.07 17.84
C PHE A 120 9.60 -22.35 17.65
N THR A 121 9.98 -23.62 17.68
CA THR A 121 11.38 -24.07 17.70
C THR A 121 11.68 -25.01 16.54
N ALA A 122 12.97 -25.06 16.15
CA ALA A 122 13.46 -25.83 15.01
C ALA A 122 12.64 -25.60 13.71
N PRO A 123 12.48 -24.34 13.25
CA PRO A 123 11.76 -24.07 12.03
C PRO A 123 12.48 -24.66 10.81
N ALA A 124 11.72 -25.33 9.96
CA ALA A 124 12.13 -25.77 8.64
C ALA A 124 11.08 -25.34 7.62
N ARG A 125 11.53 -24.90 6.45
CA ARG A 125 10.64 -24.57 5.33
C ARG A 125 10.76 -25.63 4.25
N GLN A 126 9.62 -26.09 3.76
CA GLN A 126 9.52 -26.99 2.61
C GLN A 126 8.54 -26.37 1.62
N GLU A 127 9.06 -25.66 0.62
CA GLU A 127 8.29 -24.96 -0.43
C GLU A 127 7.08 -24.17 0.11
N ASP A 128 5.89 -24.79 0.11
CA ASP A 128 4.57 -24.28 0.51
C ASP A 128 4.16 -24.64 1.95
N LYS A 129 5.08 -25.16 2.76
CA LYS A 129 4.85 -25.51 4.17
C LYS A 129 5.97 -25.02 5.09
N ALA A 130 5.57 -24.65 6.31
CA ALA A 130 6.45 -24.45 7.44
C ALA A 130 6.28 -25.62 8.42
N SER A 131 7.38 -26.25 8.81
CA SER A 131 7.44 -27.29 9.83
C SER A 131 8.19 -26.77 11.05
N PHE A 132 7.67 -26.97 12.25
CA PHE A 132 8.27 -26.49 13.51
C PHE A 132 7.71 -27.26 14.70
N ARG A 133 8.35 -27.14 15.86
CA ARG A 133 7.85 -27.73 17.13
C ARG A 133 7.36 -26.62 18.06
N LEU A 134 6.23 -26.85 18.74
CA LEU A 134 5.74 -25.99 19.80
C LEU A 134 6.46 -26.33 21.10
N GLN A 135 7.00 -25.33 21.77
CA GLN A 135 7.68 -25.49 23.05
C GLN A 135 6.99 -24.63 24.10
N ALA A 136 6.25 -25.27 24.99
CA ALA A 136 5.64 -24.63 26.13
C ALA A 136 6.60 -24.63 27.32
N ILE A 137 6.74 -23.49 27.99
CA ILE A 137 7.46 -23.34 29.25
C ILE A 137 6.48 -22.75 30.26
N THR A 138 6.29 -23.44 31.39
CA THR A 138 5.42 -22.96 32.48
C THR A 138 5.93 -21.65 33.07
N LYS A 139 5.03 -20.86 33.65
CA LYS A 139 5.39 -19.57 34.29
C LYS A 139 6.49 -19.69 35.35
N THR A 140 6.54 -20.83 36.04
CA THR A 140 7.52 -21.20 37.07
C THR A 140 8.85 -21.73 36.50
N GLY A 141 8.93 -22.00 35.19
CA GLY A 141 10.13 -22.47 34.51
C GLY A 141 10.57 -23.90 34.86
N ASP A 142 9.76 -24.61 35.65
CA ASP A 142 9.98 -25.95 36.17
C ASP A 142 9.52 -27.06 35.23
N CYS A 143 8.67 -26.74 34.25
CA CYS A 143 8.27 -27.68 33.22
C CYS A 143 8.40 -27.10 31.82
N LYS A 144 8.89 -27.96 30.92
CA LYS A 144 9.06 -27.72 29.49
C LYS A 144 8.40 -28.87 28.72
N ALA A 145 7.42 -28.56 27.88
CA ALA A 145 6.74 -29.53 27.02
C ALA A 145 6.98 -29.19 25.55
N THR A 146 7.51 -30.15 24.78
CA THR A 146 7.77 -29.96 23.33
C THR A 146 6.83 -30.85 22.53
N SER A 147 6.17 -30.31 21.51
CA SER A 147 5.26 -31.05 20.65
C SER A 147 6.01 -31.90 19.62
N GLU A 148 5.29 -32.83 19.01
CA GLU A 148 5.68 -33.36 17.70
C GLU A 148 5.70 -32.23 16.64
N PRO A 149 6.43 -32.40 15.52
CA PRO A 149 6.47 -31.42 14.46
C PRO A 149 5.07 -31.08 13.94
N VAL A 150 4.77 -29.79 13.90
CA VAL A 150 3.55 -29.23 13.33
C VAL A 150 3.88 -28.66 11.96
N GLU A 151 3.06 -29.01 10.97
CA GLU A 151 3.14 -28.45 9.63
C GLU A 151 1.99 -27.48 9.39
N ILE A 152 2.30 -26.29 8.89
CA ILE A 152 1.33 -25.28 8.48
C ILE A 152 1.61 -24.92 7.02
N ALA A 153 0.56 -24.94 6.20
CA ALA A 153 0.64 -24.47 4.82
C ALA A 153 0.93 -22.96 4.83
N ILE A 154 1.97 -22.54 4.11
CA ILE A 154 2.33 -21.15 3.88
C ILE A 154 2.01 -20.82 2.42
N ARG A 155 1.40 -19.66 2.19
CA ARG A 155 1.12 -19.25 0.81
C ARG A 155 2.44 -18.91 0.12
N THR A 156 2.81 -19.72 -0.87
CA THR A 156 3.98 -19.47 -1.71
C THR A 156 3.61 -19.65 -3.17
N LYS A 157 3.50 -18.55 -3.92
CA LYS A 157 3.74 -18.62 -5.36
C LYS A 157 5.28 -18.64 -5.53
N PRO A 158 5.88 -19.69 -6.12
CA PRO A 158 7.33 -19.76 -6.32
C PRO A 158 7.84 -18.51 -7.06
N GLY A 159 8.88 -17.87 -6.52
CA GLY A 159 9.47 -16.65 -7.08
C GLY A 159 8.78 -15.35 -6.68
N VAL A 160 7.70 -15.35 -5.90
CA VAL A 160 7.03 -14.14 -5.42
C VAL A 160 7.54 -13.78 -4.02
N VAL A 161 8.15 -12.59 -3.87
CA VAL A 161 8.71 -12.10 -2.61
C VAL A 161 7.74 -11.12 -1.94
N ASP A 162 7.55 -11.23 -0.62
CA ASP A 162 6.77 -10.27 0.18
C ASP A 162 7.34 -8.85 -0.01
N ILE A 163 6.47 -7.90 -0.41
CA ILE A 163 6.86 -6.51 -0.69
C ILE A 163 7.48 -5.85 0.54
N ASP A 164 6.88 -6.03 1.73
CA ASP A 164 7.37 -5.40 2.95
C ASP A 164 8.75 -5.96 3.33
N GLN A 165 9.00 -7.23 3.03
CA GLN A 165 10.32 -7.85 3.19
C GLN A 165 11.34 -7.29 2.18
N VAL A 166 10.96 -7.10 0.90
CA VAL A 166 11.85 -6.48 -0.09
C VAL A 166 12.21 -5.06 0.33
N MET A 167 11.22 -4.26 0.75
CA MET A 167 11.45 -2.88 1.19
C MET A 167 12.35 -2.81 2.42
N SER A 168 12.08 -3.64 3.44
CA SER A 168 12.89 -3.68 4.66
C SER A 168 14.35 -4.05 4.35
N ARG A 169 14.58 -5.10 3.54
CA ARG A 169 15.93 -5.50 3.12
C ARG A 169 16.63 -4.42 2.30
N ALA A 170 15.90 -3.69 1.47
CA ALA A 170 16.44 -2.58 0.69
C ALA A 170 16.96 -1.46 1.60
N VAL A 171 16.17 -1.11 2.63
CA VAL A 171 16.55 -0.11 3.63
C VAL A 171 17.75 -0.59 4.47
N ASP A 172 17.77 -1.86 4.91
CA ASP A 172 18.92 -2.44 5.62
C ASP A 172 20.21 -2.36 4.78
N ASN A 173 20.12 -2.67 3.48
CA ASN A 173 21.25 -2.57 2.56
C ASN A 173 21.72 -1.12 2.39
N LEU A 174 20.79 -0.16 2.31
CA LEU A 174 21.12 1.26 2.28
C LEU A 174 21.87 1.69 3.53
N VAL A 175 21.38 1.35 4.71
CA VAL A 175 22.00 1.76 5.99
C VAL A 175 23.39 1.16 6.14
N ARG A 176 23.60 -0.08 5.70
CA ARG A 176 24.94 -0.69 5.63
C ARG A 176 25.88 0.05 4.66
N ALA A 177 25.37 0.46 3.50
CA ALA A 177 26.16 1.18 2.49
C ALA A 177 26.41 2.65 2.87
N ALA A 178 25.52 3.27 3.63
CA ALA A 178 25.61 4.67 4.07
C ALA A 178 25.22 4.84 5.55
N PRO A 179 26.09 4.47 6.51
CA PRO A 179 25.78 4.54 7.95
C PRO A 179 25.57 5.96 8.49
N GLU A 180 26.10 6.97 7.80
CA GLU A 180 25.99 8.40 8.15
C GLU A 180 24.85 9.11 7.41
N LEU A 181 23.93 8.35 6.82
CA LEU A 181 22.78 8.88 6.08
C LEU A 181 21.90 9.76 6.98
N LYS A 182 21.71 11.02 6.55
CA LYS A 182 20.89 12.02 7.27
C LYS A 182 19.53 12.28 6.64
N ARG A 183 19.40 12.06 5.33
CA ARG A 183 18.19 12.34 4.58
C ARG A 183 18.01 11.38 3.40
N VAL A 184 16.76 11.00 3.15
CA VAL A 184 16.32 10.26 1.96
C VAL A 184 15.09 10.95 1.38
N ASP A 185 15.18 11.26 0.09
CA ASP A 185 14.06 11.75 -0.71
C ASP A 185 13.45 10.59 -1.51
N ILE A 186 12.17 10.31 -1.25
CA ILE A 186 11.40 9.26 -1.91
C ILE A 186 10.82 9.82 -3.19
N CYS A 187 11.34 9.34 -4.32
CA CYS A 187 10.75 9.53 -5.62
C CYS A 187 9.60 8.55 -5.87
N PRO A 188 8.56 8.97 -6.60
CA PRO A 188 7.50 8.07 -7.02
C PRO A 188 8.05 6.86 -7.79
N PHE A 189 7.44 5.69 -7.56
CA PHE A 189 7.69 4.54 -8.43
C PHE A 189 7.19 4.86 -9.84
N ALA A 190 7.95 4.46 -10.85
CA ALA A 190 7.55 4.61 -12.25
C ALA A 190 7.16 3.25 -12.83
N ALA A 191 6.05 3.18 -13.55
CA ALA A 191 5.76 2.02 -14.39
C ALA A 191 6.63 2.07 -15.66
N ALA A 192 7.06 0.92 -16.18
CA ALA A 192 8.00 0.85 -17.30
C ALA A 192 7.51 1.56 -18.59
N SER A 193 6.19 1.59 -18.83
CA SER A 193 5.61 2.14 -20.07
C SER A 193 4.27 2.85 -19.88
N GLY A 194 4.09 3.60 -18.79
CA GLY A 194 2.86 4.33 -18.52
C GLY A 194 2.65 4.59 -17.03
N TYR A 195 1.41 4.43 -16.58
CA TYR A 195 1.01 4.71 -15.20
C TYR A 195 0.24 3.55 -14.59
N SER A 196 0.48 3.28 -13.31
CA SER A 196 -0.22 2.27 -12.53
C SER A 196 -0.51 2.80 -11.14
N THR A 197 -1.70 2.48 -10.62
CA THR A 197 -2.09 2.82 -9.25
C THR A 197 -1.20 2.14 -8.19
N CYS A 198 -0.54 1.03 -8.55
CA CYS A 198 0.39 0.37 -7.65
C CYS A 198 1.66 1.17 -7.38
N SER A 199 1.99 2.15 -8.22
CA SER A 199 3.16 3.02 -8.02
C SER A 199 3.09 3.81 -6.71
N ALA A 200 1.91 4.38 -6.42
CA ALA A 200 1.68 5.11 -5.17
C ALA A 200 1.71 4.17 -3.95
N ALA A 201 1.04 3.01 -4.06
CA ALA A 201 1.02 2.00 -2.99
C ALA A 201 2.44 1.52 -2.62
N LEU A 202 3.30 1.28 -3.61
CA LEU A 202 4.70 0.89 -3.38
C LEU A 202 5.51 2.03 -2.73
N GLY A 203 5.26 3.29 -3.13
CA GLY A 203 5.86 4.46 -2.47
C GLY A 203 5.50 4.55 -0.98
N GLU A 204 4.24 4.30 -0.62
CA GLU A 204 3.80 4.26 0.78
C GLU A 204 4.47 3.12 1.57
N ARG A 205 4.60 1.92 0.98
CA ARG A 205 5.32 0.81 1.63
C ARG A 205 6.78 1.14 1.89
N LEU A 206 7.44 1.82 0.96
CA LEU A 206 8.81 2.28 1.15
C LEU A 206 8.91 3.36 2.25
N LEU A 207 7.97 4.31 2.28
CA LEU A 207 7.89 5.31 3.34
C LEU A 207 7.76 4.65 4.72
N LEU A 208 6.89 3.64 4.86
CA LEU A 208 6.75 2.90 6.12
C LEU A 208 8.04 2.18 6.53
N ALA A 209 8.76 1.56 5.58
CA ALA A 209 10.03 0.90 5.86
C ALA A 209 11.12 1.90 6.30
N LEU A 210 11.20 3.07 5.64
CA LEU A 210 12.12 4.13 6.01
C LEU A 210 11.74 4.77 7.36
N ASP A 211 10.45 4.98 7.63
CA ASP A 211 9.95 5.54 8.89
C ASP A 211 10.28 4.60 10.07
N ALA A 212 10.12 3.29 9.88
CA ALA A 212 10.56 2.29 10.84
C ALA A 212 12.08 2.39 11.11
N GLU A 213 12.89 2.56 10.07
CA GLU A 213 14.34 2.76 10.21
C GLU A 213 14.69 4.10 10.88
N SER A 214 13.99 5.20 10.57
CA SER A 214 14.25 6.50 11.22
C SER A 214 14.04 6.47 12.73
N ARG A 215 13.19 5.55 13.19
CA ARG A 215 12.88 5.29 14.60
C ARG A 215 13.65 4.09 15.15
N SER A 216 14.61 3.55 14.41
CA SER A 216 15.43 2.44 14.88
C SER A 216 16.26 2.85 16.08
N ASP A 217 16.44 1.94 17.02
CA ASP A 217 17.17 2.21 18.26
C ASP A 217 18.60 2.66 17.97
N ASP A 218 19.24 2.12 16.91
CA ASP A 218 20.59 2.54 16.52
C ASP A 218 20.67 4.03 16.16
N ARG A 219 19.68 4.55 15.43
CA ARG A 219 19.62 5.97 15.06
C ARG A 219 19.28 6.87 16.23
N VAL A 220 18.32 6.45 17.06
CA VAL A 220 17.90 7.20 18.26
C VAL A 220 19.06 7.30 19.25
N LEU A 221 19.73 6.18 19.55
CA LEU A 221 20.83 6.11 20.52
C LEU A 221 22.09 6.83 20.04
N ARG A 222 22.37 6.83 18.74
CA ARG A 222 23.54 7.54 18.17
C ARG A 222 23.27 8.99 17.81
N GLY A 223 22.04 9.49 18.01
CA GLY A 223 21.65 10.85 17.63
C GLY A 223 21.79 11.11 16.14
N ARG A 224 21.45 10.13 15.29
CA ARG A 224 21.57 10.18 13.82
C ARG A 224 20.18 10.24 13.17
N PRO A 225 19.47 11.37 13.27
CA PRO A 225 18.14 11.49 12.71
C PRO A 225 18.18 11.23 11.20
N LEU A 226 17.20 10.48 10.72
CA LEU A 226 16.95 10.28 9.31
C LEU A 226 15.74 11.12 8.91
N GLU A 227 15.97 12.19 8.15
CA GLU A 227 14.90 12.95 7.53
C GLU A 227 14.36 12.18 6.32
N ILE A 228 13.05 11.95 6.27
CA ILE A 228 12.41 11.29 5.15
C ILE A 228 11.48 12.30 4.51
N ARG A 229 11.62 12.50 3.21
CA ARG A 229 10.75 13.41 2.45
C ARG A 229 10.24 12.70 1.22
N LYS A 230 8.99 12.96 0.86
CA LYS A 230 8.55 12.73 -0.52
C LYS A 230 9.15 13.83 -1.39
N ALA A 231 9.81 13.44 -2.47
CA ALA A 231 10.40 14.38 -3.42
C ALA A 231 9.29 15.23 -4.05
N ALA A 232 9.49 16.55 -4.14
CA ALA A 232 8.58 17.42 -4.85
C ALA A 232 8.70 17.19 -6.38
N PRO A 233 7.72 17.64 -7.17
CA PRO A 233 7.83 17.67 -8.64
C PRO A 233 9.19 18.22 -9.09
N GLY A 234 9.81 17.55 -10.07
CA GLY A 234 11.08 17.92 -10.68
C GLY A 234 12.33 17.53 -9.87
N GLN A 235 12.20 17.19 -8.58
CA GLN A 235 13.37 16.92 -7.72
C GLN A 235 14.02 15.57 -8.01
N CYS A 236 13.26 14.60 -8.50
CA CYS A 236 13.76 13.24 -8.78
C CYS A 236 14.78 13.16 -9.92
N ALA A 237 14.85 14.19 -10.76
CA ALA A 237 15.83 14.30 -11.84
C ALA A 237 17.08 15.09 -11.42
N ALA A 238 17.08 15.74 -10.26
CA ALA A 238 18.14 16.64 -9.84
C ALA A 238 19.35 15.86 -9.29
N VAL A 239 20.53 16.04 -9.88
CA VAL A 239 21.77 15.46 -9.33
C VAL A 239 22.17 16.24 -8.08
N GLY A 240 22.14 15.57 -6.92
CA GLY A 240 22.43 16.19 -5.62
C GLY A 240 23.24 15.31 -4.69
N ALA A 241 23.70 15.90 -3.59
CA ALA A 241 24.41 15.20 -2.52
C ALA A 241 23.47 14.31 -1.67
N GLU A 242 22.17 14.56 -1.73
CA GLU A 242 21.15 13.81 -1.01
C GLU A 242 20.89 12.45 -1.66
N VAL A 243 20.42 11.50 -0.84
CA VAL A 243 20.04 10.17 -1.34
C VAL A 243 18.61 10.23 -1.85
N MET A 244 18.42 9.79 -3.09
CA MET A 244 17.11 9.69 -3.72
C MET A 244 16.78 8.24 -4.06
N THR A 245 15.50 7.89 -3.98
CA THR A 245 15.04 6.57 -4.42
C THR A 245 14.81 6.56 -5.94
N ARG A 246 14.91 5.39 -6.55
CA ARG A 246 14.44 5.14 -7.91
C ARG A 246 13.69 3.81 -7.91
N GLY A 247 12.37 3.90 -7.85
CA GLY A 247 11.48 2.75 -7.91
C GLY A 247 10.98 2.49 -9.34
N ARG A 248 10.96 1.22 -9.74
CA ARG A 248 10.33 0.78 -10.99
C ARG A 248 9.34 -0.32 -10.72
N PHE A 249 8.23 -0.27 -11.44
CA PHE A 249 7.19 -1.29 -11.47
C PHE A 249 6.98 -1.75 -12.91
N ASP A 250 6.80 -3.05 -13.11
CA ASP A 250 6.58 -3.61 -14.43
C ASP A 250 5.65 -4.81 -14.35
N ARG A 251 4.96 -5.09 -15.46
CA ARG A 251 4.13 -6.28 -15.62
C ARG A 251 4.55 -6.99 -16.88
N ASP A 252 4.96 -8.24 -16.76
CA ASP A 252 5.32 -9.03 -17.93
C ASP A 252 4.07 -9.51 -18.70
N ARG A 253 4.33 -10.18 -19.82
CA ARG A 253 3.29 -10.70 -20.73
C ARG A 253 2.39 -11.75 -20.09
N ASP A 254 2.90 -12.46 -19.09
CA ASP A 254 2.16 -13.47 -18.34
C ASP A 254 1.32 -12.82 -17.22
N GLY A 255 1.32 -11.50 -17.15
CA GLY A 255 0.57 -10.71 -16.18
C GLY A 255 1.23 -10.68 -14.81
N GLN A 256 2.48 -11.11 -14.67
CA GLN A 256 3.19 -11.12 -13.41
C GLN A 256 3.81 -9.75 -13.12
N SER A 257 3.68 -9.32 -11.86
CA SER A 257 4.20 -8.03 -11.40
C SER A 257 5.63 -8.13 -10.87
N TRP A 258 6.43 -7.11 -11.20
CA TRP A 258 7.83 -6.98 -10.85
C TRP A 258 8.10 -5.60 -10.28
N MET A 259 9.06 -5.53 -9.38
CA MET A 259 9.53 -4.30 -8.76
C MET A 259 11.05 -4.26 -8.71
N GLU A 260 11.61 -3.07 -8.90
CA GLU A 260 13.01 -2.76 -8.66
C GLU A 260 13.09 -1.46 -7.85
N LEU A 261 14.02 -1.40 -6.91
CA LEU A 261 14.27 -0.23 -6.09
C LEU A 261 15.77 0.00 -5.97
N GLU A 262 16.19 1.23 -6.22
CA GLU A 262 17.55 1.68 -6.01
C GLU A 262 17.55 2.90 -5.09
N PHE A 263 18.58 3.00 -4.25
CA PHE A 263 18.94 4.26 -3.57
C PHE A 263 20.18 4.83 -4.24
N ARG A 264 20.12 6.09 -4.66
CA ARG A 264 21.17 6.76 -5.43
C ARG A 264 21.64 8.03 -4.73
N ARG A 265 22.93 8.35 -4.84
CA ARG A 265 23.50 9.64 -4.48
C ARG A 265 24.22 10.18 -5.71
N GLY A 266 23.67 11.23 -6.32
CA GLY A 266 24.02 11.61 -7.69
C GLY A 266 23.89 10.41 -8.63
N ASP A 267 24.96 10.07 -9.34
CA ASP A 267 24.96 8.92 -10.25
C ASP A 267 25.25 7.58 -9.58
N ALA A 268 25.82 7.58 -8.38
CA ALA A 268 26.21 6.36 -7.68
C ALA A 268 25.00 5.62 -7.09
N VAL A 269 24.87 4.33 -7.41
CA VAL A 269 23.88 3.44 -6.79
C VAL A 269 24.48 2.88 -5.51
N LEU A 270 23.85 3.19 -4.38
CA LEU A 270 24.31 2.78 -3.05
C LEU A 270 23.79 1.38 -2.68
N ALA A 271 22.50 1.14 -2.94
CA ALA A 271 21.83 -0.10 -2.59
C ALA A 271 20.74 -0.45 -3.63
N PRO A 272 21.03 -1.37 -4.57
CA PRO A 272 20.03 -1.91 -5.49
C PRO A 272 19.36 -3.16 -4.90
N THR A 273 18.06 -3.32 -5.14
CA THR A 273 17.35 -4.58 -4.87
C THR A 273 17.36 -5.55 -6.06
N GLY A 274 17.63 -5.03 -7.26
CA GLY A 274 17.42 -5.74 -8.51
C GLY A 274 15.93 -6.00 -8.81
N ARG A 275 15.67 -6.72 -9.91
CA ARG A 275 14.31 -7.05 -10.33
C ARG A 275 13.73 -8.18 -9.49
N ASN A 276 12.73 -7.87 -8.66
CA ASN A 276 12.06 -8.82 -7.76
C ASN A 276 10.62 -9.03 -8.20
N ARG A 277 10.18 -10.29 -8.28
CA ARG A 277 8.78 -10.62 -8.55
C ARG A 277 7.99 -10.44 -7.27
N ILE A 278 6.87 -9.71 -7.35
CA ILE A 278 6.08 -9.29 -6.19
C ILE A 278 4.59 -9.67 -6.35
N PRO A 279 3.89 -9.98 -5.25
CA PRO A 279 2.44 -10.09 -5.26
C PRO A 279 1.84 -8.68 -5.17
N VAL A 280 0.81 -8.42 -5.95
CA VAL A 280 0.05 -7.16 -5.86
C VAL A 280 -1.28 -7.38 -5.14
N GLU A 281 -1.64 -8.64 -4.92
CA GLU A 281 -2.78 -9.05 -4.13
C GLU A 281 -2.63 -8.55 -2.68
N GLY A 282 -3.56 -7.70 -2.22
CA GLY A 282 -3.52 -7.11 -0.88
C GLY A 282 -2.89 -5.71 -0.79
N LEU A 283 -2.34 -5.16 -1.88
CA LEU A 283 -1.90 -3.76 -1.93
C LEU A 283 -3.05 -2.76 -2.10
N GLY A 284 -4.24 -3.23 -2.48
CA GLY A 284 -5.38 -2.36 -2.76
C GLY A 284 -5.23 -1.51 -4.03
N CYS A 285 -4.41 -1.96 -4.99
CA CYS A 285 -4.14 -1.26 -6.25
C CYS A 285 -4.46 -2.15 -7.47
N ASP A 286 -4.71 -1.52 -8.61
CA ASP A 286 -4.77 -2.16 -9.93
C ASP A 286 -3.36 -2.17 -10.60
N PRO A 287 -2.79 -3.35 -10.89
CA PRO A 287 -1.48 -3.48 -11.52
C PRO A 287 -1.48 -3.19 -13.03
N ALA A 288 -2.63 -2.90 -13.64
CA ALA A 288 -2.66 -2.51 -15.05
C ALA A 288 -1.82 -1.25 -15.29
N VAL A 289 -0.94 -1.32 -16.30
CA VAL A 289 -0.21 -0.16 -16.82
C VAL A 289 -1.05 0.45 -17.93
N ARG A 290 -1.41 1.71 -17.76
CA ARG A 290 -2.32 2.43 -18.65
C ARG A 290 -1.65 3.71 -19.18
N PRO A 291 -2.04 4.19 -20.37
CA PRO A 291 -1.73 5.56 -20.80
C PRO A 291 -2.23 6.59 -19.79
N PHE A 292 -1.64 7.79 -19.81
CA PHE A 292 -1.89 8.83 -18.81
C PHE A 292 -3.37 9.17 -18.63
N LEU A 293 -4.08 9.51 -19.71
CA LEU A 293 -5.48 9.92 -19.64
C LEU A 293 -6.39 8.81 -19.10
N GLU A 294 -6.14 7.57 -19.54
CA GLU A 294 -6.89 6.41 -19.05
C GLU A 294 -6.62 6.16 -17.56
N HIS A 295 -5.36 6.32 -17.12
CA HIS A 295 -5.01 6.21 -15.70
C HIS A 295 -5.71 7.27 -14.83
N VAL A 296 -5.72 8.53 -15.27
CA VAL A 296 -6.40 9.61 -14.54
C VAL A 296 -7.90 9.35 -14.47
N ALA A 297 -8.52 8.95 -15.58
CA ALA A 297 -9.94 8.61 -15.63
C ALA A 297 -10.30 7.40 -14.76
N ALA A 298 -9.50 6.33 -14.81
CA ALA A 298 -9.73 5.10 -14.04
C ALA A 298 -9.52 5.27 -12.53
N SER A 299 -8.68 6.23 -12.12
CA SER A 299 -8.42 6.55 -10.71
C SER A 299 -9.30 7.68 -10.16
N ALA A 300 -10.16 8.28 -10.99
CA ALA A 300 -11.02 9.36 -10.57
C ALA A 300 -12.07 8.88 -9.56
N GLY A 301 -12.21 9.62 -8.46
CA GLY A 301 -13.26 9.37 -7.45
C GLY A 301 -14.63 9.86 -7.92
N SER A 302 -15.09 9.39 -9.08
CA SER A 302 -16.23 9.99 -9.76
C SER A 302 -17.55 9.69 -9.06
N ASP A 303 -18.25 10.74 -8.63
CA ASP A 303 -19.62 10.67 -8.12
C ASP A 303 -20.53 11.51 -9.02
N ARG A 304 -21.08 10.85 -10.04
CA ARG A 304 -21.95 11.49 -11.05
C ARG A 304 -23.22 12.10 -10.45
N ALA A 305 -23.65 11.68 -9.26
CA ALA A 305 -24.80 12.29 -8.60
C ALA A 305 -24.47 13.65 -8.00
N ARG A 306 -23.19 13.88 -7.65
CA ARG A 306 -22.71 15.13 -7.02
C ARG A 306 -22.08 16.09 -8.03
N LEU A 307 -21.40 15.55 -9.05
CA LEU A 307 -20.81 16.32 -10.15
C LEU A 307 -20.78 15.48 -11.43
N ALA A 308 -21.32 16.01 -12.51
CA ALA A 308 -21.36 15.36 -13.81
C ALA A 308 -20.83 16.28 -14.91
N LEU A 309 -20.11 15.69 -15.87
CA LEU A 309 -19.63 16.34 -17.08
C LEU A 309 -20.28 15.67 -18.28
N LEU A 310 -21.01 16.46 -19.07
CA LEU A 310 -21.84 16.02 -20.17
C LEU A 310 -21.38 16.73 -21.45
N PRO A 311 -20.56 16.08 -22.29
CA PRO A 311 -20.10 16.70 -23.53
C PRO A 311 -21.27 16.73 -24.51
N ALA A 312 -21.41 17.81 -25.28
CA ALA A 312 -22.49 17.92 -26.27
C ALA A 312 -22.38 16.90 -27.42
N ALA A 313 -21.18 16.36 -27.65
CA ALA A 313 -20.91 15.29 -28.59
C ALA A 313 -19.74 14.42 -28.12
N SER A 314 -19.69 13.16 -28.55
CA SER A 314 -18.51 12.31 -28.40
C SER A 314 -18.50 11.25 -29.52
N PRO A 315 -17.55 11.29 -30.47
CA PRO A 315 -16.52 12.32 -30.65
C PRO A 315 -17.10 13.65 -31.16
N PHE A 316 -16.35 14.74 -30.98
CA PHE A 316 -16.60 16.03 -31.64
C PHE A 316 -16.07 16.01 -33.08
N ALA A 317 -16.76 16.73 -33.97
CA ALA A 317 -16.28 16.97 -35.33
C ALA A 317 -15.42 18.24 -35.39
N LYS A 318 -14.44 18.27 -36.30
CA LYS A 318 -13.65 19.49 -36.59
C LYS A 318 -14.53 20.68 -36.97
N GLY A 319 -14.11 21.88 -36.57
CA GLY A 319 -14.83 23.14 -36.75
C GLY A 319 -16.02 23.33 -35.81
N ARG A 320 -16.36 22.35 -34.97
CA ARG A 320 -17.38 22.52 -33.93
C ARG A 320 -16.81 23.29 -32.75
N ARG A 321 -17.69 24.02 -32.05
CA ARG A 321 -17.37 24.61 -30.77
C ARG A 321 -17.33 23.53 -29.70
N LEU A 322 -16.36 23.62 -28.79
CA LEU A 322 -16.34 22.81 -27.59
C LEU A 322 -17.52 23.22 -26.70
N ASP A 323 -18.30 22.23 -26.27
CA ASP A 323 -19.39 22.42 -25.33
C ASP A 323 -19.44 21.23 -24.38
N VAL A 324 -19.15 21.51 -23.10
CA VAL A 324 -19.23 20.55 -22.01
C VAL A 324 -20.10 21.12 -20.91
N ARG A 325 -21.27 20.52 -20.72
CA ARG A 325 -22.21 20.89 -19.67
C ARG A 325 -21.77 20.27 -18.34
N ILE A 326 -21.66 21.10 -17.31
CA ILE A 326 -21.29 20.75 -15.95
C ILE A 326 -22.54 20.83 -15.08
N GLU A 327 -22.89 19.72 -14.43
CA GLU A 327 -24.06 19.61 -13.55
C GLU A 327 -23.66 19.13 -12.16
N GLY A 328 -24.45 19.48 -11.15
CA GLY A 328 -24.13 19.21 -9.74
C GLY A 328 -24.90 20.12 -8.80
N LYS A 329 -24.54 20.08 -7.52
CA LYS A 329 -25.17 20.89 -6.46
C LYS A 329 -24.87 22.38 -6.66
N ALA A 330 -25.89 23.23 -6.62
CA ALA A 330 -25.72 24.68 -6.66
C ALA A 330 -24.82 25.17 -5.50
N GLY A 331 -23.93 26.12 -5.78
CA GLY A 331 -22.94 26.61 -4.81
C GLY A 331 -21.61 25.83 -4.82
N THR A 332 -21.51 24.73 -5.56
CA THR A 332 -20.25 23.97 -5.69
C THR A 332 -19.20 24.80 -6.40
N LYS A 333 -18.03 24.99 -5.79
CA LYS A 333 -16.87 25.66 -6.42
C LYS A 333 -16.17 24.68 -7.35
N LEU A 334 -15.88 25.12 -8.57
CA LEU A 334 -15.32 24.31 -9.64
C LEU A 334 -13.85 24.64 -9.89
N TYR A 335 -13.04 23.59 -9.97
CA TYR A 335 -11.63 23.63 -10.34
C TYR A 335 -11.43 22.67 -11.50
N CYS A 336 -11.29 23.19 -12.72
CA CYS A 336 -11.26 22.37 -13.93
C CYS A 336 -9.98 22.59 -14.72
N TRP A 337 -9.57 21.55 -15.43
CA TRP A 337 -8.41 21.53 -16.33
C TRP A 337 -8.64 20.62 -17.54
N VAL A 338 -7.79 20.79 -18.54
CA VAL A 338 -7.69 19.91 -19.71
C VAL A 338 -6.35 19.19 -19.63
N LEU A 339 -6.35 17.86 -19.68
CA LEU A 339 -5.16 17.02 -19.69
C LEU A 339 -4.89 16.50 -21.10
N ALA A 340 -3.61 16.50 -21.48
CA ALA A 340 -3.12 15.97 -22.75
C ALA A 340 -2.51 14.56 -22.60
N PRO A 341 -2.40 13.77 -23.69
CA PRO A 341 -1.88 12.40 -23.64
C PRO A 341 -0.45 12.26 -23.09
N ASP A 342 0.35 13.31 -23.22
CA ASP A 342 1.75 13.35 -22.77
C ASP A 342 1.92 13.61 -21.27
N GLY A 343 0.84 13.83 -20.53
CA GLY A 343 0.87 14.13 -19.11
C GLY A 343 0.70 15.60 -18.76
N THR A 344 0.83 16.51 -19.74
CA THR A 344 0.69 17.95 -19.48
C THR A 344 -0.77 18.34 -19.25
N ALA A 345 -1.00 19.44 -18.54
CA ALA A 345 -2.34 19.96 -18.34
C ALA A 345 -2.38 21.49 -18.34
N SER A 346 -3.53 22.04 -18.71
CA SER A 346 -3.84 23.46 -18.59
C SER A 346 -5.03 23.64 -17.67
N VAL A 347 -4.89 24.42 -16.60
CA VAL A 347 -6.01 24.82 -15.75
C VAL A 347 -6.93 25.73 -16.56
N VAL A 348 -8.25 25.55 -16.45
CA VAL A 348 -9.22 26.36 -17.20
C VAL A 348 -10.26 27.03 -16.31
N LEU A 349 -10.48 26.51 -15.09
CA LEU A 349 -11.33 27.15 -14.08
C LEU A 349 -10.70 27.02 -12.67
N PRO A 350 -10.88 28.01 -11.79
CA PRO A 350 -11.52 29.30 -12.05
C PRO A 350 -10.66 30.24 -12.90
N VAL A 351 -11.29 31.23 -13.55
CA VAL A 351 -10.56 32.31 -14.21
C VAL A 351 -10.13 33.33 -13.16
N ARG A 352 -8.86 33.71 -13.13
CA ARG A 352 -8.32 34.71 -12.20
C ARG A 352 -9.06 36.04 -12.34
N GLY A 353 -9.53 36.59 -11.21
CA GLY A 353 -10.35 37.81 -11.15
C GLY A 353 -11.83 37.59 -11.53
N GLY A 354 -12.21 36.36 -11.87
CA GLY A 354 -13.57 35.95 -12.22
C GLY A 354 -14.07 34.74 -11.42
N GLU A 355 -13.48 34.47 -10.25
CA GLU A 355 -13.64 33.22 -9.48
C GLU A 355 -15.11 32.93 -9.13
N GLY A 356 -15.91 33.97 -8.91
CA GLY A 356 -17.35 33.83 -8.63
C GLY A 356 -18.17 33.20 -9.77
N ARG A 357 -17.65 33.19 -11.01
CA ARG A 357 -18.30 32.52 -12.16
C ARG A 357 -18.09 31.02 -12.15
N SER A 358 -17.08 30.54 -11.43
CA SER A 358 -16.75 29.13 -11.25
C SER A 358 -17.45 28.52 -10.05
N VAL A 359 -18.52 29.14 -9.57
CA VAL A 359 -19.46 28.58 -8.61
C VAL A 359 -20.69 28.09 -9.36
N LEU A 360 -20.95 26.79 -9.27
CA LEU A 360 -21.99 26.12 -10.02
C LEU A 360 -23.37 26.69 -9.68
N ARG A 361 -24.12 27.12 -10.70
CA ARG A 361 -25.49 27.61 -10.56
C ARG A 361 -26.51 26.48 -10.63
N ALA A 362 -27.72 26.75 -10.13
CA ALA A 362 -28.85 25.83 -10.31
C ALA A 362 -29.12 25.60 -11.81
N GLY A 363 -29.30 24.33 -12.20
CA GLY A 363 -29.55 23.95 -13.60
C GLY A 363 -28.30 23.70 -14.46
N GLY A 364 -27.10 23.79 -13.89
CA GLY A 364 -25.83 23.51 -14.59
C GLY A 364 -25.28 24.71 -15.37
N GLN A 365 -24.04 24.58 -15.83
CA GLN A 365 -23.33 25.60 -16.64
C GLN A 365 -22.52 24.91 -17.75
N SER A 366 -22.39 25.56 -18.89
CA SER A 366 -21.71 25.02 -20.07
C SER A 366 -20.34 25.68 -20.24
N TYR A 367 -19.29 24.87 -20.23
CA TYR A 367 -17.93 25.30 -20.53
C TYR A 367 -17.70 25.32 -22.05
N PRO A 368 -17.07 26.37 -22.61
CA PRO A 368 -16.47 27.53 -21.92
C PRO A 368 -17.43 28.71 -21.67
N TYR A 369 -18.57 28.75 -22.36
CA TYR A 369 -19.45 29.92 -22.50
C TYR A 369 -19.92 30.55 -21.17
N ASP A 370 -20.49 29.76 -20.25
CA ASP A 370 -21.10 30.28 -19.01
C ASP A 370 -20.07 30.79 -18.00
N PHE A 371 -18.78 30.60 -18.27
CA PHE A 371 -17.67 31.06 -17.44
C PHE A 371 -17.02 32.34 -17.97
N GLY A 372 -17.50 32.87 -19.11
CA GLY A 372 -17.00 34.10 -19.72
C GLY A 372 -15.64 33.93 -20.40
N LEU A 373 -15.32 32.71 -20.80
CA LEU A 373 -14.19 32.37 -21.66
C LEU A 373 -14.62 32.47 -23.13
N THR A 374 -13.66 32.71 -24.03
CA THR A 374 -13.91 32.76 -25.48
C THR A 374 -14.32 31.39 -26.02
N ASP A 375 -15.10 31.38 -27.10
CA ASP A 375 -15.45 30.14 -27.81
C ASP A 375 -14.19 29.40 -28.26
N ILE A 376 -14.12 28.10 -27.94
CA ILE A 376 -13.04 27.22 -28.38
C ILE A 376 -13.53 26.47 -29.61
N VAL A 377 -12.91 26.72 -30.76
CA VAL A 377 -13.19 26.01 -32.02
C VAL A 377 -12.20 24.86 -32.16
N LEU A 378 -12.71 23.65 -32.35
CA LEU A 378 -11.94 22.42 -32.44
C LEU A 378 -11.41 22.25 -33.87
N ASP A 379 -10.24 22.78 -34.18
CA ASP A 379 -9.69 22.87 -35.55
C ASP A 379 -8.87 21.65 -35.99
N ALA A 380 -8.25 20.95 -35.04
CA ALA A 380 -7.42 19.77 -35.27
C ALA A 380 -7.99 18.51 -34.57
N ALA A 381 -7.57 17.34 -35.06
CA ALA A 381 -7.88 16.08 -34.39
C ALA A 381 -6.96 15.90 -33.18
N PHE A 382 -7.54 15.57 -32.03
CA PHE A 382 -6.81 15.32 -30.79
C PHE A 382 -7.66 14.50 -29.81
N GLU A 383 -7.02 14.01 -28.75
CA GLU A 383 -7.67 13.35 -27.63
C GLU A 383 -7.14 13.93 -26.33
N ASN A 384 -8.01 14.58 -25.57
CA ASN A 384 -7.72 15.15 -24.26
C ASN A 384 -8.74 14.65 -23.23
N LEU A 385 -8.44 14.82 -21.94
CA LEU A 385 -9.39 14.59 -20.86
C LEU A 385 -9.77 15.92 -20.21
N PHE A 386 -11.06 16.25 -20.17
CA PHE A 386 -11.57 17.35 -19.37
C PHE A 386 -11.95 16.82 -18.00
N ALA A 387 -11.40 17.44 -16.95
CA ALA A 387 -11.63 17.01 -15.58
C ALA A 387 -11.94 18.21 -14.69
N CYS A 388 -12.85 18.00 -13.75
CA CYS A 388 -13.30 19.01 -12.82
C CYS A 388 -13.37 18.45 -11.41
N PHE A 389 -12.95 19.25 -10.43
CA PHE A 389 -13.17 19.04 -9.01
C PHE A 389 -14.24 19.98 -8.51
N GLY A 390 -15.21 19.44 -7.78
CA GLY A 390 -16.26 20.19 -7.09
C GLY A 390 -16.04 20.19 -5.59
N ALA A 391 -16.07 21.36 -4.96
CA ALA A 391 -15.95 21.52 -3.52
C ALA A 391 -17.03 22.45 -2.96
N ASP A 392 -17.60 22.10 -1.80
CA ASP A 392 -18.51 23.01 -1.07
C ASP A 392 -17.69 24.18 -0.45
N ALA A 393 -16.51 23.88 0.09
CA ALA A 393 -15.58 24.85 0.67
C ALA A 393 -14.56 25.38 -0.34
N GLU A 394 -13.88 26.47 0.01
CA GLU A 394 -12.66 26.88 -0.70
C GLU A 394 -11.56 25.83 -0.53
N LEU A 395 -10.69 25.70 -1.55
CA LEU A 395 -9.49 24.88 -1.39
C LEU A 395 -8.59 25.45 -0.28
N PRO A 396 -7.80 24.60 0.40
CA PRO A 396 -6.76 25.06 1.32
C PRO A 396 -5.89 26.15 0.66
N ALA A 397 -5.55 27.21 1.40
CA ALA A 397 -4.99 28.43 0.83
C ALA A 397 -3.77 28.19 -0.09
N ALA A 398 -2.83 27.36 0.35
CA ALA A 398 -1.64 27.03 -0.44
C ALA A 398 -1.97 26.28 -1.75
N LEU A 399 -2.97 25.39 -1.71
CA LEU A 399 -3.40 24.65 -2.90
C LEU A 399 -4.18 25.57 -3.85
N ARG A 400 -5.03 26.45 -3.30
CA ARG A 400 -5.76 27.47 -4.07
C ARG A 400 -4.82 28.43 -4.78
N GLU A 401 -3.80 28.94 -4.08
CA GLU A 401 -2.81 29.85 -4.66
C GLU A 401 -2.06 29.18 -5.81
N ARG A 402 -1.61 27.93 -5.61
CA ARG A 402 -0.93 27.17 -6.67
C ARG A 402 -1.82 26.91 -7.87
N TRP A 403 -3.08 26.55 -7.63
CA TRP A 403 -4.06 26.35 -8.69
C TRP A 403 -4.30 27.64 -9.49
N LEU A 404 -4.54 28.76 -8.79
CA LEU A 404 -4.75 30.07 -9.41
C LEU A 404 -3.52 30.56 -10.17
N LYS A 405 -2.30 30.25 -9.70
CA LYS A 405 -1.08 30.60 -10.43
C LYS A 405 -1.03 29.98 -11.83
N ALA A 406 -1.60 28.79 -12.01
CA ALA A 406 -1.69 28.10 -13.30
C ALA A 406 -2.94 28.48 -14.11
N ALA A 407 -3.93 29.11 -13.48
CA ALA A 407 -5.21 29.45 -14.07
C ALA A 407 -5.13 30.62 -15.07
N PRO A 408 -6.01 30.66 -16.07
CA PRO A 408 -6.05 31.75 -17.03
C PRO A 408 -6.55 33.04 -16.35
N SER A 409 -6.30 34.18 -16.97
CA SER A 409 -6.88 35.48 -16.60
C SER A 409 -7.54 36.13 -17.81
N ALA A 410 -8.09 37.34 -17.66
CA ALA A 410 -8.64 38.09 -18.78
C ALA A 410 -7.58 38.46 -19.85
N SER A 411 -6.30 38.48 -19.49
CA SER A 411 -5.19 38.94 -20.35
C SER A 411 -4.08 37.93 -20.55
N GLU A 412 -4.14 36.78 -19.87
CA GLU A 412 -3.10 35.75 -19.92
C GLU A 412 -3.73 34.37 -20.03
N ASP A 413 -3.19 33.55 -20.92
CA ASP A 413 -3.58 32.14 -21.03
C ASP A 413 -3.15 31.35 -19.79
N ALA A 414 -3.75 30.16 -19.65
CA ALA A 414 -3.36 29.21 -18.62
C ALA A 414 -1.90 28.77 -18.78
N ALA A 415 -1.19 28.62 -17.67
CA ALA A 415 0.13 28.00 -17.70
C ALA A 415 0.01 26.49 -17.96
N THR A 416 0.89 25.95 -18.80
CA THR A 416 1.01 24.50 -18.99
C THR A 416 1.79 23.89 -17.83
N LEU A 417 1.15 22.96 -17.14
CA LEU A 417 1.73 22.18 -16.05
C LEU A 417 2.47 20.96 -16.60
N ALA A 418 3.63 20.66 -16.02
CA ALA A 418 4.40 19.46 -16.35
C ALA A 418 3.75 18.19 -15.76
N PRO A 419 4.00 16.99 -16.32
CA PRO A 419 3.33 15.75 -15.89
C PRO A 419 3.43 15.42 -14.40
N ASP A 420 4.59 15.68 -13.80
CA ASP A 420 4.87 15.50 -12.38
C ASP A 420 4.12 16.52 -11.50
N GLU A 421 3.98 17.76 -11.96
CA GLU A 421 3.15 18.76 -11.30
C GLU A 421 1.67 18.39 -11.33
N VAL A 422 1.20 17.83 -12.45
CA VAL A 422 -0.19 17.37 -12.62
C VAL A 422 -0.51 16.23 -11.67
N LEU A 423 0.35 15.22 -11.57
CA LEU A 423 0.15 14.09 -10.65
C LEU A 423 0.15 14.53 -9.18
N ASP A 424 1.05 15.43 -8.79
CA ASP A 424 1.10 15.96 -7.43
C ASP A 424 -0.13 16.85 -7.10
N LEU A 425 -0.64 17.63 -8.06
CA LEU A 425 -1.89 18.38 -7.88
C LEU A 425 -3.11 17.46 -7.79
N LEU A 426 -3.17 16.40 -8.61
CA LEU A 426 -4.21 15.36 -8.54
C LEU A 426 -4.30 14.75 -7.14
N GLU A 427 -3.16 14.31 -6.59
CA GLU A 427 -3.10 13.73 -5.25
C GLU A 427 -3.57 14.72 -4.18
N LYS A 428 -3.08 15.96 -4.22
CA LYS A 428 -3.44 17.00 -3.25
C LYS A 428 -4.92 17.39 -3.30
N LEU A 429 -5.53 17.45 -4.48
CA LEU A 429 -6.96 17.76 -4.62
C LEU A 429 -7.84 16.63 -4.11
N ARG A 430 -7.51 15.38 -4.45
CA ARG A 430 -8.24 14.19 -3.99
C ARG A 430 -8.13 13.98 -2.48
N ALA A 431 -7.06 14.48 -1.86
CA ALA A 431 -6.90 14.47 -0.41
C ALA A 431 -7.75 15.53 0.33
N VAL A 432 -8.34 16.52 -0.37
CA VAL A 432 -9.20 17.53 0.27
C VAL A 432 -10.54 16.89 0.66
N PRO A 433 -10.94 16.93 1.94
CA PRO A 433 -12.20 16.33 2.39
C PRO A 433 -13.42 16.90 1.66
N GLY A 434 -14.30 16.01 1.20
CA GLY A 434 -15.58 16.37 0.58
C GLY A 434 -15.51 16.79 -0.89
N VAL A 435 -14.30 16.87 -1.48
CA VAL A 435 -14.13 17.09 -2.92
C VAL A 435 -14.70 15.92 -3.71
N VAL A 436 -15.39 16.24 -4.81
CA VAL A 436 -15.84 15.28 -5.81
C VAL A 436 -15.15 15.56 -7.13
N GLU A 437 -14.90 14.51 -7.90
CA GLU A 437 -14.24 14.61 -9.20
C GLU A 437 -15.19 14.15 -10.29
N ALA A 438 -15.06 14.72 -11.47
CA ALA A 438 -15.70 14.21 -12.68
C ALA A 438 -14.73 14.38 -13.85
N THR A 439 -14.73 13.42 -14.76
CA THR A 439 -13.88 13.43 -15.96
C THR A 439 -14.69 13.05 -17.19
N VAL A 440 -14.33 13.61 -18.35
CA VAL A 440 -14.93 13.29 -19.64
C VAL A 440 -13.89 13.42 -20.76
N PRO A 441 -13.81 12.46 -21.70
CA PRO A 441 -12.92 12.59 -22.84
C PRO A 441 -13.42 13.65 -23.83
N ILE A 442 -12.50 14.50 -24.31
CA ILE A 442 -12.70 15.36 -25.47
C ILE A 442 -11.93 14.73 -26.63
N VAL A 443 -12.64 14.01 -27.49
CA VAL A 443 -12.09 13.38 -28.69
C VAL A 443 -12.56 14.14 -29.91
N VAL A 444 -11.64 14.62 -30.74
CA VAL A 444 -11.94 15.31 -32.00
C VAL A 444 -11.48 14.46 -33.17
N ARG A 445 -12.39 14.19 -34.13
CA ARG A 445 -12.10 13.41 -35.33
C ARG A 445 -12.24 14.23 -36.60
#